data_AF-A0A6B3IBR5-F1
#
_entry.id   AF-A0A6B3IBR5-F1
#
_cell.length_a   1.000
_cell.length_b   1.000
_cell.length_c   1.000
_cell.angle_alpha   90.00
_cell.angle_beta   90.00
_cell.angle_gamma   90.00
#
_symmetry.space_group_name_H-M   'P 1'
#
loop_
_entity.id
_entity.type
_entity.pdbx_description
1 polymer ?
#
loop_
_entity_poly.entity_id
_entity_poly.type
_entity_poly.pdbx_seq_one_letter_code
_entity_poly.pdbx_strand_id
1 'polypeptide(L)'
;NWFGLDHLGRDMFSRWLVGARQTLLVGVVSMLIGLIIGAAVGILSGAAATLGGKFGQRVDTVIMRVTDIMLSLPSLLLAVSIAAVLGQSLTTVMIAVGVVQIPIFARLLRGSMLVQG
;
A
#
# COMPACT_ATOMS: atom_id res chain seq x y z
N ASN A 1 -21.87 -28.78 -10.74
CA ASN A 1 -21.82 -27.36 -10.34
C ASN A 1 -21.77 -27.27 -8.82
N TRP A 2 -20.57 -27.11 -8.23
CA TRP A 2 -20.39 -27.13 -6.76
C TRP A 2 -21.09 -25.95 -6.06
N PHE A 3 -21.23 -24.83 -6.77
CA PHE A 3 -21.87 -23.60 -6.27
C PHE A 3 -23.13 -23.24 -7.08
N GLY A 4 -23.67 -24.19 -7.87
CA GLY A 4 -24.81 -23.94 -8.73
C GLY A 4 -24.50 -23.06 -9.96
N LEU A 5 -25.56 -22.63 -10.64
CA LEU A 5 -25.52 -21.79 -11.84
C LEU A 5 -26.06 -20.39 -11.51
N ASP A 6 -25.59 -19.35 -12.21
CA ASP A 6 -26.22 -18.02 -12.14
C ASP A 6 -27.60 -18.00 -12.84
N HIS A 7 -28.28 -16.86 -12.74
CA HIS A 7 -29.54 -16.56 -13.45
C HIS A 7 -29.50 -16.75 -14.98
N LEU A 8 -28.31 -16.94 -15.57
CA LEU A 8 -28.09 -17.18 -17.00
C LEU A 8 -27.57 -18.60 -17.27
N GLY A 9 -27.57 -19.49 -16.28
CA GLY A 9 -27.15 -20.88 -16.43
C GLY A 9 -25.63 -21.11 -16.45
N ARG A 10 -24.80 -20.14 -16.04
CA ARG A 10 -23.32 -20.25 -16.03
C ARG A 10 -22.81 -20.74 -14.67
N ASP A 11 -21.81 -21.61 -14.66
CA ASP A 11 -21.22 -22.16 -13.43
C ASP A 11 -20.59 -21.06 -12.55
N MET A 12 -21.13 -20.91 -11.34
CA MET A 12 -20.65 -19.93 -10.38
C MET A 12 -19.26 -20.29 -9.85
N PHE A 13 -18.97 -21.58 -9.68
CA PHE A 13 -17.68 -22.02 -9.13
C PHE A 13 -16.52 -21.56 -10.03
N SER A 14 -16.62 -21.81 -11.33
CA SER A 14 -15.63 -21.36 -12.31
C SER A 14 -15.42 -19.84 -12.28
N ARG A 15 -16.48 -19.04 -12.16
CA ARG A 15 -16.38 -17.57 -12.09
C ARG A 15 -15.69 -17.08 -10.83
N TRP A 16 -15.96 -17.70 -9.69
CA TRP A 16 -15.27 -17.40 -8.43
C TRP A 16 -13.78 -17.72 -8.52
N LEU A 17 -13.43 -18.88 -9.09
CA LEU A 17 -12.03 -19.29 -9.24
C LEU A 17 -11.24 -18.30 -10.11
N VAL A 18 -11.83 -17.86 -11.23
CA VAL A 18 -11.22 -16.86 -12.12
C VAL A 18 -11.10 -15.50 -11.44
N GLY A 19 -12.12 -15.06 -10.70
CA GLY A 19 -12.08 -13.80 -9.94
C GLY A 19 -11.05 -13.83 -8.81
N ALA A 20 -10.98 -14.93 -8.06
CA ALA A 20 -10.05 -15.12 -6.95
C ALA A 20 -8.60 -14.96 -7.38
N ARG A 21 -8.23 -15.48 -8.57
CA ARG A 21 -6.88 -15.27 -9.13
C ARG A 21 -6.54 -13.79 -9.28
N GLN A 22 -7.46 -12.97 -9.79
CA GLN A 22 -7.24 -11.54 -9.96
C GLN A 22 -7.15 -10.82 -8.61
N THR A 23 -8.05 -11.13 -7.67
CA THR A 23 -8.04 -10.55 -6.32
C THR A 23 -6.77 -10.88 -5.56
N LEU A 24 -6.31 -12.13 -5.61
CA LEU A 24 -5.05 -12.56 -4.98
C LEU A 24 -3.85 -11.86 -5.60
N LEU A 25 -3.80 -11.77 -6.92
CA LEU A 25 -2.70 -11.10 -7.62
C LEU A 25 -2.63 -9.62 -7.20
N VAL A 26 -3.77 -8.93 -7.19
CA VAL A 26 -3.82 -7.52 -6.74
C VAL A 26 -3.39 -7.39 -5.29
N GLY A 27 -3.94 -8.21 -4.39
CA GLY A 27 -3.61 -8.16 -2.96
C GLY A 27 -2.12 -8.38 -2.70
N VAL A 28 -1.52 -9.42 -3.29
CA VAL A 28 -0.10 -9.76 -3.08
C VAL A 28 0.82 -8.68 -3.65
N VAL A 29 0.59 -8.24 -4.89
CA VAL A 29 1.47 -7.26 -5.55
C VAL A 29 1.38 -5.91 -4.84
N SER A 30 0.18 -5.43 -4.53
CA SER A 30 0.00 -4.19 -3.78
C SER A 30 0.63 -4.24 -2.39
N MET A 31 0.46 -5.36 -1.68
CA MET A 31 1.09 -5.58 -0.38
C MET A 31 2.62 -5.47 -0.49
N LEU A 32 3.23 -6.12 -1.47
CA LEU A 32 4.69 -6.09 -1.67
C LEU A 32 5.18 -4.69 -2.02
N ILE A 33 4.47 -3.94 -2.86
CA ILE A 33 4.81 -2.55 -3.19
C ILE A 33 4.81 -1.69 -1.92
N GLY A 34 3.72 -1.74 -1.17
CA GLY A 34 3.58 -0.98 0.08
C GLY A 34 4.62 -1.37 1.12
N LEU A 35 4.89 -2.67 1.26
CA LEU A 35 5.89 -3.20 2.17
C LEU A 35 7.28 -2.70 1.79
N ILE A 36 7.73 -2.91 0.55
CA ILE A 36 9.10 -2.58 0.13
C ILE A 36 9.34 -1.08 0.22
N ILE A 37 8.45 -0.27 -0.36
CA ILE A 37 8.62 1.19 -0.41
C ILE A 37 8.43 1.78 0.99
N GLY A 38 7.36 1.40 1.68
CA GLY A 38 7.10 1.88 3.04
C GLY A 38 8.20 1.46 4.01
N ALA A 39 8.73 0.24 3.91
CA ALA A 39 9.86 -0.20 4.71
C ALA A 39 11.10 0.65 4.47
N ALA A 40 11.46 0.87 3.19
CA ALA A 40 12.60 1.70 2.84
C ALA A 40 12.45 3.13 3.39
N VAL A 41 11.27 3.74 3.23
CA VAL A 41 10.96 5.07 3.76
C VAL A 41 11.06 5.10 5.30
N GLY A 42 10.49 4.11 5.98
CA GLY A 42 10.49 4.02 7.44
C GLY A 42 11.88 3.83 8.04
N ILE A 43 12.68 2.94 7.45
CA ILE A 43 14.07 2.71 7.85
C ILE A 43 14.91 3.97 7.64
N LEU A 44 14.79 4.63 6.49
CA LEU A 44 15.51 5.87 6.20
C LEU A 44 15.13 6.99 7.18
N SER A 45 13.84 7.14 7.48
CA SER A 45 13.35 8.14 8.44
C SER A 45 13.85 7.84 9.86
N GLY A 46 13.77 6.58 10.30
CA GLY A 46 14.28 6.14 11.60
C GLY A 46 15.79 6.35 11.74
N ALA A 47 16.56 5.94 10.73
CA ALA A 47 18.00 6.14 10.70
C ALA A 47 18.40 7.63 10.67
N ALA A 48 17.65 8.46 9.95
CA ALA A 48 17.85 9.91 9.97
C ALA A 48 17.59 10.49 11.36
N ALA A 49 16.51 10.07 12.02
CA ALA A 49 16.18 10.53 13.37
C ALA A 49 17.21 10.10 14.43
N THR A 50 17.73 8.86 14.36
CA THR A 50 18.70 8.34 15.35
C THR A 50 20.12 8.84 15.10
N LEU A 51 20.60 8.82 13.85
CA LEU A 51 22.01 9.09 13.53
C LEU A 51 22.29 10.53 13.07
N GLY A 52 21.27 11.26 12.58
CA GLY A 52 21.48 12.52 11.86
C GLY A 52 21.45 13.79 12.71
N GLY A 53 21.32 13.68 14.04
CA GLY A 53 21.23 14.83 14.94
C GLY A 53 20.12 15.82 14.54
N LYS A 54 20.39 17.14 14.64
CA LYS A 54 19.38 18.18 14.31
C LYS A 54 18.96 18.19 12.83
N PHE A 55 19.86 17.84 11.91
CA PHE A 55 19.54 17.79 10.48
C PHE A 55 18.69 16.55 10.16
N GLY A 56 19.06 15.40 10.72
CA GLY A 56 18.31 14.16 10.63
C GLY A 56 16.88 14.27 11.17
N GLN A 57 16.70 14.95 12.31
CA GLN A 57 15.37 15.27 12.86
C GLN A 57 14.50 16.09 11.89
N ARG A 58 15.10 17.02 11.13
CA ARG A 58 14.35 17.78 10.11
C ARG A 58 13.93 16.88 8.94
N VAL A 59 14.83 16.03 8.47
CA VAL A 59 14.53 15.06 7.39
C VAL A 59 13.41 14.11 7.83
N ASP A 60 13.52 13.53 9.02
CA ASP A 60 12.50 12.68 9.62
C ASP A 60 11.15 13.40 9.72
N THR A 61 11.15 14.65 10.19
CA THR A 61 9.93 15.48 10.27
C THR A 61 9.29 15.67 8.90
N VAL A 62 10.08 15.95 7.85
CA VAL A 62 9.55 16.15 6.49
C VAL A 62 8.97 14.85 5.93
N ILE A 63 9.67 13.72 6.09
CA ILE A 63 9.18 12.41 5.64
C ILE A 63 7.88 12.03 6.35
N MET A 64 7.83 12.23 7.67
CA MET A 64 6.64 11.95 8.46
C MET A 64 5.49 12.90 8.10
N ARG A 65 5.76 14.16 7.76
CA ARG A 65 4.73 15.08 7.26
C ARG A 65 4.09 14.62 5.97
N VAL A 66 4.88 14.16 4.99
CA VAL A 66 4.32 13.58 3.75
C VAL A 66 3.46 12.36 4.07
N THR A 67 3.94 11.51 4.97
CA THR A 67 3.24 10.31 5.45
C THR A 67 1.90 10.65 6.11
N ASP A 68 1.87 11.69 6.95
CA ASP A 68 0.68 12.20 7.62
C ASP A 68 -0.35 12.77 6.63
N ILE A 69 0.12 13.49 5.61
CA ILE A 69 -0.73 14.02 4.54
C ILE A 69 -1.40 12.87 3.77
N MET A 70 -0.66 11.81 3.43
CA MET A 70 -1.25 10.65 2.75
C MET A 70 -2.36 9.98 3.58
N LEU A 71 -2.18 9.90 4.89
CA LEU A 71 -3.16 9.30 5.81
C LEU A 71 -4.34 10.22 6.15
N SER A 72 -4.26 11.51 5.83
CA SER A 72 -5.37 12.44 6.00
C SER A 72 -6.50 12.21 5.00
N LEU A 73 -6.20 11.59 3.86
CA LEU A 73 -7.17 11.24 2.85
C LEU A 73 -7.76 9.85 3.12
N PRO A 74 -9.07 9.64 2.88
CA PRO A 74 -9.64 8.31 2.87
C PRO A 74 -8.87 7.41 1.89
N SER A 75 -8.44 6.23 2.34
CA SER A 75 -7.58 5.31 1.59
C SER A 75 -8.16 4.97 0.20
N LEU A 76 -9.48 4.78 0.14
CA LEU A 76 -10.19 4.48 -1.10
C LEU A 76 -10.19 5.68 -2.05
N LEU A 77 -10.35 6.91 -1.53
CA LEU A 77 -10.28 8.13 -2.32
C LEU A 77 -8.87 8.31 -2.90
N LEU A 78 -7.83 8.11 -2.09
CA LEU A 78 -6.44 8.18 -2.54
C LEU A 78 -6.15 7.15 -3.64
N ALA A 79 -6.56 5.88 -3.44
CA ALA A 79 -6.40 4.82 -4.42
C ALA A 79 -7.09 5.15 -5.75
N VAL A 80 -8.36 5.56 -5.72
CA VAL A 80 -9.13 5.88 -6.92
C VAL A 80 -8.57 7.12 -7.61
N SER A 81 -8.12 8.13 -6.87
CA SER A 81 -7.51 9.34 -7.44
C SER A 81 -6.22 9.02 -8.20
N ILE A 82 -5.34 8.20 -7.61
CA ILE A 82 -4.12 7.72 -8.27
C ILE A 82 -4.47 6.90 -9.52
N ALA A 83 -5.47 6.02 -9.40
CA ALA A 83 -5.88 5.19 -10.53
C ALA A 83 -6.51 5.99 -11.67
N ALA A 84 -7.24 7.06 -11.37
CA ALA A 84 -7.83 7.95 -12.36
C ALA A 84 -6.74 8.70 -13.15
N VAL A 85 -5.67 9.14 -12.49
CA VAL A 85 -4.56 9.86 -13.14
C VAL A 85 -3.70 8.95 -14.01
N LEU A 86 -3.42 7.74 -13.53
CA LEU A 86 -2.56 6.76 -14.21
C LEU A 86 -3.30 5.91 -15.27
N GLY A 87 -4.63 6.02 -15.35
CA GLY A 87 -5.48 5.29 -16.29
C GLY A 87 -5.98 3.94 -15.78
N GLN A 88 -7.12 3.48 -16.31
CA GLN A 88 -7.82 2.31 -15.80
C GLN A 88 -7.19 0.99 -16.29
N SER A 89 -6.33 0.41 -15.47
CA SER A 89 -5.76 -0.93 -15.70
C SER A 89 -5.58 -1.70 -14.38
N LEU A 90 -5.49 -3.04 -14.45
CA LEU A 90 -5.17 -3.86 -13.27
C LEU A 90 -3.83 -3.44 -12.64
N THR A 91 -2.82 -3.14 -13.46
CA THR A 91 -1.51 -2.66 -13.00
C THR A 91 -1.63 -1.36 -12.24
N THR A 92 -2.43 -0.42 -12.74
CA THR A 92 -2.67 0.85 -12.08
C THR A 92 -3.34 0.66 -10.72
N VAL A 93 -4.35 -0.21 -10.64
CA VAL A 93 -5.02 -0.53 -9.37
C VAL A 93 -4.01 -1.11 -8.37
N MET A 94 -3.14 -2.02 -8.82
CA MET A 94 -2.11 -2.60 -7.97
C MET A 94 -1.16 -1.55 -7.40
N ILE A 95 -0.69 -0.63 -8.24
CA ILE A 95 0.20 0.47 -7.84
C ILE A 95 -0.53 1.40 -6.88
N ALA A 96 -1.75 1.82 -7.21
CA ALA A 96 -2.54 2.73 -6.40
C ALA A 96 -2.79 2.19 -5.00
N VAL A 97 -3.26 0.94 -4.90
CA VAL A 97 -3.48 0.27 -3.61
C VAL A 97 -2.16 0.08 -2.86
N GLY A 98 -1.07 -0.26 -3.56
CA GLY A 98 0.25 -0.41 -2.93
C GLY A 98 0.79 0.90 -2.34
N VAL A 99 0.63 2.02 -3.06
CA VAL A 99 1.05 3.36 -2.60
C VAL A 99 0.29 3.77 -1.34
N VAL A 100 -1.00 3.44 -1.26
CA VAL A 100 -1.83 3.72 -0.08
C VAL A 100 -1.31 3.01 1.18
N GLN A 101 -0.61 1.89 1.04
CA GLN A 101 -0.04 1.14 2.17
C GLN A 101 1.32 1.65 2.64
N ILE A 102 2.01 2.49 1.85
CA ILE A 102 3.34 3.05 2.18
C ILE A 102 3.36 3.68 3.58
N PRO A 103 2.39 4.56 3.96
CA PRO A 103 2.44 5.24 5.25
C PRO A 103 2.38 4.30 6.45
N ILE A 104 1.64 3.20 6.32
CA ILE A 104 1.46 2.20 7.38
C ILE A 104 2.81 1.53 7.65
N PHE A 105 3.46 0.99 6.62
CA PHE A 105 4.75 0.34 6.76
C PHE A 105 5.88 1.32 7.13
N ALA A 106 5.84 2.55 6.62
CA ALA A 106 6.82 3.58 6.97
C ALA A 106 6.79 3.91 8.46
N ARG A 107 5.60 4.11 9.04
CA ARG A 107 5.48 4.37 10.48
C ARG A 107 5.87 3.16 11.33
N LEU A 108 5.50 1.95 10.90
CA LEU A 108 5.86 0.72 11.61
C LEU A 108 7.37 0.54 11.70
N LEU A 109 8.10 0.62 10.56
CA LEU A 109 9.55 0.43 10.59
C LEU A 109 10.31 1.60 11.19
N ARG A 110 9.83 2.84 11.04
CA ARG A 110 10.40 3.97 11.79
C ARG A 110 10.26 3.73 13.29
N GLY A 111 9.08 3.32 13.75
CA GLY A 111 8.83 3.01 15.15
C GLY A 111 9.77 1.92 15.68
N SER A 112 9.96 0.83 14.94
CA SER A 112 10.89 -0.22 15.34
C SER A 112 12.34 0.26 15.39
N MET A 113 12.77 1.10 14.45
CA MET A 113 14.13 1.67 14.44
C MET A 113 14.38 2.59 15.63
N LEU A 114 13.40 3.40 16.03
CA LEU A 114 13.52 4.30 17.18
C LEU A 114 13.48 3.58 18.53
N VAL A 115 12.89 2.38 18.58
CA VAL A 115 12.90 1.53 19.78
C VAL A 115 14.22 0.77 19.93
N GLN A 116 14.86 0.43 18.81
CA GLN A 116 16.08 -0.39 18.79
C GLN A 116 17.38 0.44 18.82
N GLY A 117 17.34 1.71 18.39
CA GLY A 117 18.49 2.63 18.38
C GLY A 117 18.54 3.51 19.61
#